data_AF-A0ABD1W5W3-F1
#
_entry.id   AF-A0ABD1W5W3-F1
#
_cell.length_a   1.000
_cell.length_b   1.000
_cell.length_c   1.000
_cell.angle_alpha   90.00
_cell.angle_beta   90.00
_cell.angle_gamma   90.00
#
_symmetry.space_group_name_H-M   'P 1'
#
loop_
_entity.id
_entity.type
_entity.pdbx_description
1 polymer ?
#
loop_
_entity_poly.entity_id
_entity_poly.type
_entity_poly.pdbx_seq_one_letter_code
_entity_poly.pdbx_strand_id
1 'polypeptide(L)'
;MSSAESEGLFPKITSSSPVPELIKYLKYSFMKSEFNEVQNILTDRENNMKVERENLERDRRSIKKELDLMERSEGLLEQKKLKLEDQLEEKNKTIIELNEKIKELKNQKLETEKTAMTYEEKIKSLNLRVAHMNEEVEKSKLEKLEADQTLQVYKKSFEHLSARIGKAEQILAKIFNVGVNDLLNLANNIDKDVVNFSTSDGKKECSGTADFNRVNRVLEHFRNERSLKNGADEGHKSPVVHSACEFSESEINGLPQRGQHAVNTALDHGGGVTEHLVLDGSSSKMARSLKSGDIINISDSDDETTPVKFIQSPSFSQTNKKNRTDYKHGSLMSSMPKRKRSTYGSDNDENFPTGSQQGKRTREVNYDGSSQAFDGINFEHSTDSEDESFSSSCINNIVASFEVKKKCKTWMFGADMLKAFEEDPELCLNAVCALYRQQISAANFTDDLTLSKSVGLIHCDATSIHALGEYLIEGDPQHRLRKSVSEVEQQRPDVLRNCQKLAIIYYEKLFEIYCKGKDPFYGPR
;
A
#
# COMPACT_ATOMS: atom_id res chain seq x y z
N MET A 1 20.97 -26.83 -119.37
CA MET A 1 20.53 -25.43 -119.36
C MET A 1 20.25 -25.07 -117.92
N SER A 2 21.07 -24.18 -117.36
CA SER A 2 21.16 -23.87 -115.94
C SER A 2 20.06 -22.88 -115.55
N SER A 3 19.06 -23.32 -114.78
CA SER A 3 18.06 -22.43 -114.19
C SER A 3 18.63 -21.85 -112.89
N ALA A 4 19.32 -20.72 -113.03
CA ALA A 4 19.84 -19.94 -111.93
C ALA A 4 18.71 -19.22 -111.19
N GLU A 5 18.62 -19.50 -109.89
CA GLU A 5 18.59 -18.49 -108.81
C GLU A 5 17.69 -17.27 -109.04
N SER A 6 16.41 -17.37 -108.63
CA SER A 6 15.57 -16.18 -108.38
C SER A 6 14.85 -16.22 -107.02
N GLU A 7 15.28 -17.07 -106.08
CA GLU A 7 14.69 -17.17 -104.73
C GLU A 7 15.11 -16.04 -103.75
N GLY A 8 15.86 -15.04 -104.20
CA GLY A 8 16.66 -14.20 -103.30
C GLY A 8 16.18 -12.77 -102.99
N LEU A 9 14.93 -12.37 -103.23
CA LEU A 9 14.57 -10.94 -103.10
C LEU A 9 13.50 -10.55 -102.08
N PHE A 10 12.78 -11.49 -101.47
CA PHE A 10 11.84 -11.15 -100.40
C PHE A 10 12.37 -11.63 -99.04
N PRO A 11 12.67 -10.71 -98.10
CA PRO A 11 13.08 -11.10 -96.75
C PRO A 11 11.97 -11.93 -96.10
N LYS A 12 12.36 -13.08 -95.54
CA LYS A 12 11.44 -14.01 -94.89
C LYS A 12 10.87 -13.34 -93.63
N ILE A 13 9.61 -12.91 -93.72
CA ILE A 13 8.91 -12.36 -92.55
C ILE A 13 8.77 -13.48 -91.52
N THR A 14 9.23 -13.20 -90.32
CA THR A 14 8.93 -13.98 -89.12
C THR A 14 7.91 -13.24 -88.26
N SER A 15 7.24 -13.93 -87.34
CA SER A 15 6.30 -13.33 -86.39
C SER A 15 6.93 -12.29 -85.46
N SER A 16 8.27 -12.21 -85.42
CA SER A 16 9.03 -11.21 -84.65
C SER A 16 9.50 -10.02 -85.48
N SER A 17 9.13 -9.92 -86.76
CA SER A 17 9.61 -8.84 -87.63
C SER A 17 9.02 -7.49 -87.18
N PRO A 18 9.81 -6.41 -87.12
CA PRO A 18 9.32 -5.10 -86.72
C PRO A 18 8.32 -4.55 -87.73
N VAL A 19 7.36 -3.74 -87.25
CA VAL A 19 6.25 -3.20 -88.06
C VAL A 19 6.72 -2.51 -89.36
N PRO A 20 7.82 -1.73 -89.38
CA PRO A 20 8.37 -1.16 -90.62
C PRO A 20 8.78 -2.20 -91.69
N GLU A 21 9.27 -3.38 -91.27
CA GLU A 21 9.63 -4.46 -92.20
C GLU A 21 8.38 -5.15 -92.76
N LEU A 22 7.35 -5.31 -91.92
CA LEU A 22 6.03 -5.83 -92.35
C LEU A 22 5.39 -4.91 -93.39
N ILE A 23 5.40 -3.60 -93.14
CA ILE A 23 4.88 -2.57 -94.05
C ILE A 23 5.63 -2.61 -95.39
N LYS A 24 6.97 -2.77 -95.38
CA LYS A 24 7.78 -2.85 -96.61
C LYS A 24 7.39 -4.04 -97.49
N TYR A 25 7.08 -5.18 -96.89
CA TYR A 25 6.65 -6.38 -97.61
C TYR A 25 5.23 -6.24 -98.18
N LEU A 26 4.29 -5.76 -97.36
CA LEU A 26 2.89 -5.57 -97.75
C LEU A 26 2.73 -4.59 -98.92
N LYS A 27 3.64 -3.64 -99.09
CA LYS A 27 3.63 -2.65 -100.18
C LYS A 27 3.59 -3.25 -101.58
N TYR A 28 4.12 -4.46 -101.77
CA TYR A 28 4.15 -5.13 -103.07
C TYR A 28 2.92 -6.01 -103.33
N SER A 29 2.10 -6.26 -102.31
CA SER A 29 0.98 -7.22 -102.37
C SER A 29 -0.40 -6.57 -102.46
N PHE A 30 -0.52 -5.25 -102.24
CA PHE A 30 -1.81 -4.54 -102.15
C PHE A 30 -1.92 -3.36 -103.12
N MET A 31 -3.17 -2.97 -103.46
CA MET A 31 -3.44 -1.71 -104.15
C MET A 31 -3.10 -0.52 -103.25
N LYS A 32 -2.70 0.61 -103.85
CA LYS A 32 -2.12 1.74 -103.11
C LYS A 32 -3.04 2.31 -102.01
N SER A 33 -4.35 2.33 -102.22
CA SER A 33 -5.33 2.81 -101.22
C SER A 33 -5.43 1.88 -100.01
N GLU A 34 -5.58 0.57 -100.25
CA GLU A 34 -5.67 -0.47 -99.21
C GLU A 34 -4.36 -0.56 -98.41
N PHE A 35 -3.22 -0.42 -99.11
CA PHE A 35 -1.91 -0.39 -98.47
C PHE A 35 -1.77 0.75 -97.46
N ASN A 36 -2.23 1.96 -97.81
CA ASN A 36 -2.16 3.12 -96.90
C ASN A 36 -3.01 2.89 -95.64
N GLU A 37 -4.18 2.27 -95.77
CA GLU A 37 -5.04 1.95 -94.62
C GLU A 37 -4.36 0.95 -93.68
N VAL A 38 -3.83 -0.16 -94.22
CA VAL A 38 -3.09 -1.16 -93.44
C VAL A 38 -1.86 -0.55 -92.80
N GLN A 39 -1.12 0.31 -93.52
CA GLN A 39 0.05 1.01 -92.99
C GLN A 39 -0.33 1.90 -91.80
N ASN A 40 -1.43 2.66 -91.89
CA ASN A 40 -1.90 3.52 -90.81
C ASN A 40 -2.29 2.69 -89.58
N ILE A 41 -3.08 1.61 -89.77
CA ILE A 41 -3.48 0.72 -88.67
C ILE A 41 -2.26 0.13 -87.96
N LEU A 42 -1.27 -0.35 -88.71
CA LEU A 42 -0.05 -0.93 -88.15
C LEU A 42 0.78 0.12 -87.39
N THR A 43 0.92 1.32 -87.94
CA THR A 43 1.67 2.43 -87.32
C THR A 43 0.98 2.92 -86.05
N ASP A 44 -0.35 3.09 -86.08
CA ASP A 44 -1.15 3.49 -84.91
C ASP A 44 -1.06 2.45 -83.80
N ARG A 45 -1.13 1.16 -84.15
CA ARG A 45 -0.95 0.07 -83.19
C ARG A 45 0.46 0.06 -82.58
N GLU A 46 1.50 0.28 -83.39
CA GLU A 46 2.88 0.38 -82.91
C GLU A 46 3.05 1.55 -81.94
N ASN A 47 2.53 2.73 -82.29
CA ASN A 47 2.55 3.91 -81.43
C ASN A 47 1.77 3.68 -80.13
N ASN A 48 0.60 3.04 -80.19
CA ASN A 48 -0.19 2.71 -79.01
C ASN A 48 0.57 1.75 -78.08
N MET A 49 1.15 0.67 -78.61
CA MET A 49 1.98 -0.26 -77.81
C MET A 49 3.22 0.43 -77.21
N LYS A 50 3.79 1.40 -77.92
CA LYS A 50 4.91 2.20 -77.40
C LYS A 50 4.48 3.07 -76.21
N VAL A 51 3.34 3.76 -76.31
CA VAL A 51 2.77 4.55 -75.21
C VAL A 51 2.41 3.66 -74.02
N GLU A 52 1.80 2.49 -74.26
CA GLU A 52 1.49 1.51 -73.22
C GLU A 52 2.76 1.03 -72.50
N ARG A 53 3.83 0.71 -73.25
CA ARG A 53 5.12 0.34 -72.66
C ARG A 53 5.72 1.47 -71.80
N GLU A 54 5.66 2.71 -72.28
CA GLU A 54 6.14 3.87 -71.53
C GLU A 54 5.30 4.16 -70.28
N ASN A 55 3.99 3.91 -70.32
CA ASN A 55 3.10 3.94 -69.15
C ASN A 55 3.53 2.88 -68.12
N LEU A 56 3.65 1.62 -68.53
CA LEU A 56 4.06 0.52 -67.64
C LEU A 56 5.45 0.77 -67.03
N GLU A 57 6.39 1.35 -67.76
CA GLU A 57 7.72 1.69 -67.24
C GLU A 57 7.67 2.86 -66.24
N ARG A 58 6.69 3.77 -66.35
CA ARG A 58 6.43 4.78 -65.31
C ARG A 58 5.84 4.14 -64.06
N ASP A 59 4.84 3.27 -64.22
CA ASP A 59 4.19 2.59 -63.10
C ASP A 59 5.19 1.71 -62.34
N ARG A 60 6.02 0.95 -63.06
CA ARG A 60 7.12 0.15 -62.48
C ARG A 60 8.08 1.00 -61.66
N ARG A 61 8.45 2.20 -62.14
CA ARG A 61 9.29 3.14 -61.40
C ARG A 61 8.59 3.73 -60.18
N SER A 62 7.27 3.95 -60.26
CA SER A 62 6.46 4.43 -59.12
C SER A 62 6.39 3.37 -58.02
N ILE A 63 5.99 2.14 -58.38
CA ILE A 63 5.90 0.99 -57.47
C ILE A 63 7.26 0.72 -56.81
N LYS A 64 8.36 0.82 -57.57
CA LYS A 64 9.71 0.65 -56.99
C LYS A 64 10.01 1.69 -55.90
N LYS A 65 9.66 2.96 -56.12
CA LYS A 65 9.87 4.02 -55.10
C LYS A 65 9.01 3.79 -53.86
N GLU A 66 7.78 3.32 -54.04
CA GLU A 66 6.87 3.00 -52.94
C GLU A 66 7.40 1.81 -52.12
N LEU A 67 7.91 0.76 -52.78
CA LEU A 67 8.60 -0.35 -52.11
C LEU A 67 9.80 0.12 -51.29
N ASP A 68 10.67 0.96 -51.87
CA ASP A 68 11.84 1.52 -51.15
C ASP A 68 11.42 2.38 -49.94
N LEU A 69 10.24 3.02 -49.98
CA LEU A 69 9.70 3.78 -48.84
C LEU A 69 9.15 2.86 -47.76
N MET A 70 8.42 1.82 -48.15
CA MET A 70 7.90 0.81 -47.23
C MET A 70 9.05 0.09 -46.50
N GLU A 71 10.10 -0.32 -47.20
CA GLU A 71 11.28 -0.98 -46.60
C GLU A 71 11.95 -0.09 -45.54
N ARG A 72 12.10 1.22 -45.80
CA ARG A 72 12.63 2.16 -44.80
C ARG A 72 11.69 2.32 -43.60
N SER A 73 10.38 2.37 -43.84
CA SER A 73 9.38 2.49 -42.77
C SER A 73 9.36 1.25 -41.88
N GLU A 74 9.52 0.06 -42.46
CA GLU A 74 9.64 -1.21 -41.75
C GLU A 74 10.90 -1.23 -40.87
N GLY A 75 12.04 -0.77 -41.38
CA GLY A 75 13.27 -0.63 -40.60
C GLY A 75 13.11 0.30 -39.38
N LEU A 76 12.38 1.42 -39.51
CA LEU A 76 12.10 2.32 -38.39
C LEU A 76 11.14 1.69 -37.36
N LEU A 77 10.17 0.90 -37.81
CA LEU A 77 9.26 0.18 -36.92
C LEU A 77 10.03 -0.90 -36.13
N GLU A 78 10.91 -1.66 -36.78
CA GLU A 78 11.73 -2.68 -36.10
C GLU A 78 12.70 -2.04 -35.09
N GLN A 79 13.27 -0.87 -35.41
CA GLN A 79 14.08 -0.11 -34.46
C GLN A 79 13.27 0.36 -33.24
N LYS A 80 12.04 0.85 -33.43
CA LYS A 80 11.17 1.25 -32.33
C LYS A 80 10.77 0.05 -31.46
N LYS A 81 10.50 -1.09 -32.08
CA LYS A 81 10.18 -2.35 -31.39
C LYS A 81 11.33 -2.80 -30.50
N LEU A 82 12.57 -2.84 -31.01
CA LEU A 82 13.76 -3.17 -30.22
C LEU A 82 13.93 -2.23 -29.02
N LYS A 83 13.73 -0.91 -29.20
CA LYS A 83 13.81 0.05 -28.09
C LYS A 83 12.77 -0.20 -27.00
N LEU A 84 11.55 -0.60 -27.38
CA LEU A 84 10.50 -0.94 -26.41
C LEU A 84 10.81 -2.26 -25.69
N GLU A 85 11.42 -3.22 -26.37
CA GLU A 85 11.86 -4.49 -25.80
C GLU A 85 12.96 -4.28 -24.73
N ASP A 86 13.97 -3.46 -25.02
CA ASP A 86 15.00 -3.07 -24.05
C ASP A 86 14.40 -2.39 -22.81
N GLN A 87 13.43 -1.48 -23.01
CA GLN A 87 12.73 -0.82 -21.91
C GLN A 87 11.91 -1.81 -21.08
N LEU A 88 11.27 -2.79 -21.72
CA LEU A 88 10.51 -3.82 -21.03
C LEU A 88 11.43 -4.72 -20.20
N GLU A 89 12.59 -5.09 -20.72
CA GLU A 89 13.61 -5.87 -20.01
C GLU A 89 14.13 -5.12 -18.78
N GLU A 90 14.46 -3.83 -18.92
CA GLU A 90 14.88 -2.98 -17.79
C GLU A 90 13.80 -2.91 -16.70
N LYS A 91 12.54 -2.73 -17.09
CA LYS A 91 11.41 -2.71 -16.14
C LYS A 91 11.25 -4.06 -15.45
N ASN A 92 11.35 -5.18 -16.17
CA ASN A 92 11.28 -6.51 -15.57
C ASN A 92 12.40 -6.74 -14.55
N LYS A 93 13.62 -6.28 -14.82
CA LYS A 93 14.72 -6.33 -13.85
C LYS A 93 14.39 -5.57 -12.57
N THR A 94 13.86 -4.34 -12.68
CA THR A 94 13.47 -3.56 -11.50
C THR A 94 12.35 -4.22 -10.68
N ILE A 95 11.40 -4.91 -11.34
CA ILE A 95 10.33 -5.65 -10.67
C ILE A 95 10.92 -6.81 -9.85
N ILE A 96 11.88 -7.55 -10.41
CA ILE A 96 12.55 -8.65 -9.70
C ILE A 96 13.27 -8.12 -8.45
N GLU A 97 14.06 -7.05 -8.58
CA GLU A 97 14.77 -6.43 -7.46
C GLU A 97 13.82 -5.92 -6.35
N LEU A 98 12.67 -5.34 -6.71
CA LEU A 98 11.66 -4.90 -5.75
C LEU A 98 11.00 -6.09 -5.04
N ASN A 99 10.73 -7.18 -5.76
CA ASN A 99 10.15 -8.39 -5.16
C ASN A 99 11.11 -9.03 -4.15
N GLU A 100 12.42 -9.04 -4.42
CA GLU A 100 13.42 -9.50 -3.47
C GLU A 100 13.46 -8.63 -2.20
N LYS A 101 13.41 -7.30 -2.36
CA LYS A 101 13.33 -6.36 -1.21
C LYS A 101 12.06 -6.57 -0.39
N ILE A 102 10.92 -6.79 -1.04
CA ILE A 102 9.66 -7.09 -0.35
C ILE A 102 9.78 -8.38 0.47
N LYS A 103 10.43 -9.41 -0.08
CA LYS A 103 10.67 -10.68 0.62
C LYS A 103 11.56 -10.48 1.85
N GLU A 104 12.65 -9.71 1.71
CA GLU A 104 13.56 -9.40 2.80
C GLU A 104 12.86 -8.61 3.92
N LEU A 105 12.09 -7.56 3.58
CA LEU A 105 11.32 -6.79 4.54
C LEU A 105 10.25 -7.64 5.27
N LYS A 106 9.64 -8.60 4.59
CA LYS A 106 8.70 -9.55 5.22
C LYS A 106 9.39 -10.42 6.26
N ASN A 107 10.60 -10.91 5.97
CA ASN A 107 11.39 -11.70 6.92
C ASN A 107 11.81 -10.86 8.12
N GLN A 108 12.30 -9.64 7.89
CA GLN A 108 12.66 -8.72 8.97
C GLN A 108 11.46 -8.41 9.87
N LYS A 109 10.28 -8.14 9.28
CA LYS A 109 9.04 -7.93 10.04
C LYS A 109 8.73 -9.14 10.92
N LEU A 110 8.81 -10.36 10.37
CA LEU A 110 8.55 -11.59 11.13
C LEU A 110 9.51 -11.76 12.31
N GLU A 111 10.80 -11.48 12.12
CA GLU A 111 11.78 -11.54 13.22
C GLU A 111 11.53 -10.47 14.29
N THR A 112 11.20 -9.23 13.88
CA THR A 112 10.83 -8.19 14.85
C THR A 112 9.59 -8.58 15.66
N GLU A 113 8.59 -9.20 15.03
CA GLU A 113 7.37 -9.67 15.69
C GLU A 113 7.67 -10.78 16.70
N LYS A 114 8.53 -11.75 16.35
CA LYS A 114 9.01 -12.76 17.31
C LYS A 114 9.70 -12.12 18.51
N THR A 115 10.60 -11.16 18.28
CA THR A 115 11.29 -10.49 19.39
C THR A 115 10.31 -9.72 20.28
N ALA A 116 9.31 -9.05 19.70
CA ALA A 116 8.27 -8.34 20.45
C ALA A 116 7.47 -9.30 21.35
N MET A 117 7.07 -10.47 20.84
CA MET A 117 6.39 -11.50 21.64
C MET A 117 7.22 -11.95 22.84
N THR A 118 8.54 -12.17 22.67
CA THR A 118 9.41 -12.56 23.79
C THR A 118 9.52 -11.48 24.87
N TYR A 119 9.48 -10.20 24.49
CA TYR A 119 9.47 -9.10 25.45
C TYR A 119 8.12 -8.99 26.17
N GLU A 120 7.01 -9.22 25.47
CA GLU A 120 5.68 -9.25 26.06
C GLU A 120 5.57 -10.34 27.14
N GLU A 121 6.09 -11.53 26.88
CA GLU A 121 6.15 -12.62 27.86
C GLU A 121 7.00 -12.26 29.09
N LYS A 122 8.15 -11.62 28.88
CA LYS A 122 8.99 -11.11 29.99
C LYS A 122 8.27 -10.05 30.82
N ILE A 123 7.55 -9.14 30.19
CA ILE A 123 6.74 -8.12 30.87
C ILE A 123 5.64 -8.78 31.70
N LYS A 124 4.93 -9.77 31.14
CA LYS A 124 3.91 -10.56 31.87
C LYS A 124 4.51 -11.26 33.09
N SER A 125 5.68 -11.89 32.94
CA SER A 125 6.40 -12.54 34.04
C SER A 125 6.83 -11.56 35.15
N LEU A 126 7.35 -10.39 34.77
CA LEU A 126 7.72 -9.34 35.73
C LEU A 126 6.51 -8.78 36.48
N ASN A 127 5.41 -8.52 35.77
CA ASN A 127 4.17 -8.05 36.39
C ASN A 127 3.63 -9.04 37.42
N LEU A 128 3.70 -10.35 37.13
CA LEU A 128 3.32 -11.40 38.07
C LEU A 128 4.20 -11.37 39.34
N ARG A 129 5.52 -11.19 39.18
CA ARG A 129 6.45 -11.07 40.31
C ARG A 129 6.17 -9.82 41.15
N VAL A 130 5.87 -8.69 40.51
CA VAL A 130 5.51 -7.44 41.20
C VAL A 130 4.22 -7.62 42.00
N ALA A 131 3.21 -8.30 41.45
CA ALA A 131 1.99 -8.62 42.17
C ALA A 131 2.26 -9.45 43.44
N HIS A 132 3.07 -10.52 43.33
CA HIS A 132 3.47 -11.34 44.46
C HIS A 132 4.22 -10.54 45.54
N MET A 133 5.19 -9.70 45.16
CA MET A 133 5.90 -8.85 46.12
C MET A 133 4.96 -7.87 46.83
N ASN A 134 3.97 -7.32 46.12
CA ASN A 134 2.98 -6.44 46.73
C ASN A 134 2.12 -7.18 47.77
N GLU A 135 1.70 -8.42 47.49
CA GLU A 135 0.99 -9.27 48.46
C GLU A 135 1.85 -9.54 49.72
N GLU A 136 3.14 -9.83 49.55
CA GLU A 136 4.07 -10.02 50.68
C GLU A 136 4.26 -8.73 51.51
N VAL A 137 4.29 -7.57 50.85
CA VAL A 137 4.38 -6.27 51.51
C VAL A 137 3.11 -5.98 52.32
N GLU A 138 1.92 -6.22 51.75
CA GLU A 138 0.66 -6.03 52.47
C GLU A 138 0.53 -6.99 53.66
N LYS A 139 0.94 -8.24 53.50
CA LYS A 139 1.03 -9.20 54.63
C LYS A 139 1.96 -8.69 55.73
N SER A 140 3.16 -8.21 55.37
CA SER A 140 4.12 -7.68 56.33
C SER A 140 3.62 -6.41 57.05
N LYS A 141 2.84 -5.56 56.36
CA LYS A 141 2.18 -4.40 56.97
C LYS A 141 1.14 -4.82 58.01
N LEU A 142 0.36 -5.87 57.74
CA LEU A 142 -0.62 -6.39 58.67
C LEU A 142 0.04 -6.97 59.93
N GLU A 143 1.08 -7.79 59.77
CA GLU A 143 1.86 -8.33 60.89
C GLU A 143 2.49 -7.22 61.75
N LYS A 144 2.99 -6.16 61.11
CA LYS A 144 3.51 -4.98 61.82
C LYS A 144 2.40 -4.28 62.62
N LEU A 145 1.21 -4.11 62.05
CA LEU A 145 0.08 -3.47 62.73
C LEU A 145 -0.34 -4.26 63.97
N GLU A 146 -0.38 -5.59 63.88
CA GLU A 146 -0.66 -6.47 65.02
C GLU A 146 0.43 -6.32 66.11
N ALA A 147 1.70 -6.31 65.73
CA ALA A 147 2.80 -6.08 66.66
C ALA A 147 2.68 -4.71 67.36
N ASP A 148 2.37 -3.64 66.63
CA ASP A 148 2.17 -2.30 67.19
C ASP A 148 0.99 -2.26 68.18
N GLN A 149 -0.10 -2.99 67.90
CA GLN A 149 -1.23 -3.14 68.83
C GLN A 149 -0.81 -3.86 70.11
N THR A 150 -0.07 -4.97 70.02
CA THR A 150 0.41 -5.70 71.21
C THR A 150 1.34 -4.83 72.07
N LEU A 151 2.23 -4.05 71.44
CA LEU A 151 3.09 -3.08 72.14
C LEU A 151 2.27 -2.02 72.89
N GLN A 152 1.16 -1.56 72.31
CA GLN A 152 0.26 -0.62 72.99
C GLN A 152 -0.38 -1.22 74.24
N VAL A 153 -0.75 -2.51 74.21
CA VAL A 153 -1.28 -3.24 75.38
C VAL A 153 -0.22 -3.36 76.48
N TYR A 154 1.01 -3.73 76.12
CA TYR A 154 2.13 -3.79 77.08
C TYR A 154 2.44 -2.42 77.67
N LYS A 155 2.43 -1.35 76.86
CA LYS A 155 2.64 0.02 77.33
C LYS A 155 1.63 0.43 78.40
N LYS A 156 0.33 0.20 78.15
CA LYS A 156 -0.74 0.47 79.13
C LYS A 156 -0.57 -0.34 80.42
N SER A 157 -0.18 -1.61 80.29
CA SER A 157 0.07 -2.49 81.44
C SER A 157 1.25 -2.00 82.28
N PHE A 158 2.31 -1.53 81.62
CA PHE A 158 3.49 -0.95 82.27
C PHE A 158 3.16 0.36 82.99
N GLU A 159 2.40 1.26 82.36
CA GLU A 159 1.92 2.51 82.97
C GLU A 159 1.10 2.22 84.25
N HIS A 160 0.21 1.23 84.20
CA HIS A 160 -0.56 0.80 85.37
C HIS A 160 0.32 0.22 86.48
N LEU A 161 1.31 -0.61 86.14
CA LEU A 161 2.27 -1.16 87.09
C LEU A 161 3.13 -0.06 87.73
N SER A 162 3.64 0.87 86.92
CA SER A 162 4.40 2.03 87.38
C SER A 162 3.59 2.87 88.38
N ALA A 163 2.30 3.11 88.10
CA ALA A 163 1.42 3.81 89.04
C ALA A 163 1.23 3.06 90.37
N ARG A 164 1.17 1.72 90.35
CA ARG A 164 1.09 0.89 91.59
C ARG A 164 2.39 0.96 92.38
N ILE A 165 3.54 0.88 91.71
CA ILE A 165 4.86 1.01 92.33
C ILE A 165 4.97 2.38 93.01
N GLY A 166 4.64 3.47 92.32
CA GLY A 166 4.68 4.81 92.90
C GLY A 166 3.79 4.97 94.15
N LYS A 167 2.63 4.31 94.20
CA LYS A 167 1.80 4.27 95.43
C LYS A 167 2.48 3.50 96.56
N ALA A 168 3.12 2.37 96.26
CA ALA A 168 3.85 1.58 97.24
C ALA A 168 5.05 2.37 97.81
N GLU A 169 5.81 3.07 96.95
CA GLU A 169 6.90 3.96 97.36
C GLU A 169 6.43 5.06 98.32
N GLN A 170 5.27 5.68 98.06
CA GLN A 170 4.67 6.66 98.96
C GLN A 170 4.29 6.07 100.33
N ILE A 171 3.76 4.84 100.35
CA ILE A 171 3.43 4.15 101.60
C ILE A 171 4.70 3.88 102.41
N LEU A 172 5.75 3.36 101.76
CA LEU A 172 7.04 3.10 102.40
C LEU A 172 7.67 4.38 102.96
N ALA A 173 7.65 5.48 102.20
CA ALA A 173 8.13 6.79 102.66
C ALA A 173 7.44 7.24 103.96
N LYS A 174 6.11 7.06 104.04
CA LYS A 174 5.34 7.36 105.26
C LYS A 174 5.73 6.48 106.45
N ILE A 175 5.99 5.19 106.23
CA ILE A 175 6.38 4.26 107.30
C ILE A 175 7.74 4.62 107.90
N PHE A 176 8.72 4.98 107.07
CA PHE A 176 10.08 5.30 107.53
C PHE A 176 10.26 6.77 107.94
N ASN A 177 9.23 7.62 107.75
CA ASN A 177 9.28 9.05 108.04
C ASN A 177 10.41 9.79 107.27
N VAL A 178 10.71 9.31 106.05
CA VAL A 178 11.72 9.89 105.15
C VAL A 178 11.02 10.40 103.89
N GLY A 179 11.52 11.45 103.24
CA GLY A 179 10.95 11.97 101.99
C GLY A 179 11.04 10.94 100.87
N VAL A 180 10.05 10.92 99.96
CA VAL A 180 10.05 10.00 98.79
C VAL A 180 11.31 10.19 97.93
N ASN A 181 11.82 11.43 97.84
CA ASN A 181 13.05 11.74 97.10
C ASN A 181 14.30 11.14 97.75
N ASP A 182 14.31 10.98 99.08
CA ASP A 182 15.44 10.43 99.81
C ASP A 182 15.53 8.90 99.62
N LEU A 183 14.37 8.23 99.50
CA LEU A 183 14.28 6.82 99.10
C LEU A 183 14.80 6.59 97.68
N LEU A 184 14.48 7.50 96.74
CA LEU A 184 14.98 7.43 95.37
C LEU A 184 16.51 7.63 95.34
N ASN A 185 17.03 8.56 96.14
CA ASN A 185 18.47 8.78 96.28
C ASN A 185 19.17 7.57 96.91
N LEU A 186 18.53 6.88 97.88
CA LEU A 186 19.06 5.66 98.45
C LEU A 186 19.13 4.52 97.43
N ALA A 187 18.08 4.32 96.63
CA ALA A 187 18.07 3.33 95.56
C ALA A 187 19.16 3.60 94.51
N ASN A 188 19.33 4.85 94.09
CA ASN A 188 20.38 5.26 93.17
C ASN A 188 21.80 5.12 93.76
N ASN A 189 21.97 5.21 95.08
CA ASN A 189 23.25 4.97 95.75
C ASN A 189 23.56 3.48 95.86
N ILE A 190 22.57 2.63 96.15
CA ILE A 190 22.73 1.17 96.14
C ILE A 190 23.12 0.67 94.74
N ASP A 191 22.53 1.21 93.68
CA ASP A 191 22.84 0.80 92.29
C ASP A 191 24.29 1.16 91.89
N LYS A 192 24.81 2.29 92.39
CA LYS A 192 26.22 2.68 92.19
C LYS A 192 27.20 1.81 92.98
N ASP A 193 26.84 1.37 94.17
CA ASP A 193 27.69 0.50 95.00
C ASP A 193 27.71 -0.95 94.47
N VAL A 194 26.62 -1.41 93.85
CA VAL A 194 26.56 -2.73 93.17
C VAL A 194 27.40 -2.74 91.88
N VAL A 195 27.43 -1.65 91.12
CA VAL A 195 28.28 -1.54 89.91
C VAL A 195 29.77 -1.50 90.26
N ASN A 196 30.16 -0.92 91.41
CA ASN A 196 31.55 -0.92 91.86
C ASN A 196 32.05 -2.27 92.41
N PHE A 197 31.14 -3.20 92.77
CA PHE A 197 31.51 -4.55 93.19
C PHE A 197 31.84 -5.51 92.03
N SER A 198 31.62 -5.09 90.78
CA SER A 198 31.84 -5.91 89.58
C SER A 198 33.15 -5.62 88.84
N THR A 199 33.99 -4.71 89.33
CA THR A 199 35.27 -4.35 88.68
C THR A 199 36.55 -4.75 89.42
N SER A 200 36.48 -5.47 90.56
CA SER A 200 37.69 -6.01 91.19
C SER A 200 37.95 -7.47 90.79
N ASP A 201 39.09 -7.66 90.13
CA ASP A 201 39.85 -8.90 89.97
C ASP A 201 39.34 -9.96 89.00
N GLY A 202 39.80 -9.83 87.76
CA GLY A 202 39.71 -10.87 86.76
C GLY A 202 40.49 -10.58 85.49
N LYS A 203 41.71 -10.03 85.61
CA LYS A 203 42.66 -9.90 84.49
C LYS A 203 43.06 -11.30 84.03
N LYS A 204 42.31 -11.88 83.09
CA LYS A 204 42.75 -13.05 82.31
C LYS A 204 42.63 -12.70 80.84
N GLU A 205 43.77 -12.33 80.27
CA GLU A 205 43.98 -12.21 78.84
C GLU A 205 43.60 -13.54 78.17
N CYS A 206 42.44 -13.57 77.53
CA CYS A 206 42.19 -14.48 76.43
C CYS A 206 42.16 -13.64 75.16
N SER A 207 43.31 -13.56 74.51
CA SER A 207 43.44 -13.19 73.11
C SER A 207 42.73 -14.26 72.27
N GLY A 208 41.41 -14.14 72.18
CA GLY A 208 40.56 -14.89 71.28
C GLY A 208 39.92 -13.92 70.31
N THR A 209 40.62 -13.58 69.23
CA THR A 209 40.00 -13.07 67.99
C THR A 209 39.13 -14.18 67.40
N ALA A 210 38.04 -14.50 68.09
CA ALA A 210 37.02 -15.43 67.65
C ALA A 210 35.83 -14.63 67.12
N ASP A 211 35.95 -14.31 65.83
CA ASP A 211 34.90 -14.64 64.88
C ASP A 211 33.52 -13.97 65.06
N PHE A 212 33.51 -12.63 65.10
CA PHE A 212 32.29 -11.86 64.80
C PHE A 212 31.75 -12.10 63.38
N ASN A 213 32.53 -12.78 62.52
CA ASN A 213 32.09 -13.26 61.21
C ASN A 213 31.24 -14.55 61.27
N ARG A 214 31.06 -15.18 62.44
CA ARG A 214 30.25 -16.40 62.57
C ARG A 214 28.75 -16.13 62.68
N VAL A 215 28.34 -15.01 63.29
CA VAL A 215 26.90 -14.65 63.36
C VAL A 215 26.37 -14.16 62.02
N ASN A 216 27.18 -13.41 61.25
CA ASN A 216 26.81 -13.05 59.87
C ASN A 216 26.80 -14.25 58.92
N ARG A 217 27.60 -15.30 59.15
CA ARG A 217 27.56 -16.54 58.35
C ARG A 217 26.31 -17.38 58.60
N VAL A 218 25.77 -17.37 59.82
CA VAL A 218 24.51 -18.09 60.13
C VAL A 218 23.31 -17.37 59.50
N LEU A 219 23.31 -16.03 59.48
CA LEU A 219 22.24 -15.27 58.84
C LEU A 219 22.23 -15.41 57.30
N GLU A 220 23.40 -15.46 56.67
CA GLU A 220 23.53 -15.70 55.21
C GLU A 220 23.22 -17.16 54.83
N HIS A 221 23.44 -18.13 55.72
CA HIS A 221 23.06 -19.54 55.47
C HIS A 221 21.53 -19.72 55.46
N PHE A 222 20.79 -19.01 56.32
CA PHE A 222 19.33 -19.01 56.28
C PHE A 222 18.74 -18.24 55.09
N ARG A 223 19.49 -17.29 54.53
CA ARG A 223 19.06 -16.53 53.33
C ARG A 223 19.25 -17.33 52.04
N ASN A 224 20.29 -18.16 51.95
CA ASN A 224 20.57 -18.97 50.76
C ASN A 224 19.83 -20.32 50.72
N GLU A 225 19.42 -20.89 51.85
CA GLU A 225 18.63 -22.15 51.84
C GLU A 225 17.18 -21.99 51.36
N ARG A 226 16.64 -20.75 51.32
CA ARG A 226 15.31 -20.49 50.76
C ARG A 226 15.30 -20.40 49.22
N SER A 227 16.45 -20.44 48.56
CA SER A 227 16.57 -20.31 47.10
C SER A 227 16.84 -21.62 46.35
N LEU A 228 16.97 -22.77 47.02
CA LEU A 228 17.37 -24.04 46.39
C LEU A 228 16.36 -25.20 46.54
N LYS A 229 15.12 -24.94 46.95
CA LYS A 229 14.02 -25.93 46.85
C LYS A 229 12.99 -25.46 45.84
N ASN A 230 13.28 -25.67 44.56
CA ASN A 230 12.32 -25.77 43.46
C ASN A 230 13.05 -26.37 42.26
N GLY A 231 13.18 -27.70 42.22
CA GLY A 231 13.87 -28.36 41.12
C GLY A 231 14.09 -29.85 41.32
N ALA A 232 13.02 -30.60 41.54
CA ALA A 232 12.89 -32.02 41.15
C ALA A 232 11.53 -32.52 41.66
N ASP A 233 10.53 -32.59 40.79
CA ASP A 233 9.58 -33.70 40.84
C ASP A 233 8.92 -33.92 39.48
N GLU A 234 8.45 -35.15 39.33
CA GLU A 234 8.33 -35.97 38.16
C GLU A 234 7.17 -35.65 37.20
N GLY A 235 7.44 -35.90 35.92
CA GLY A 235 6.68 -36.82 35.09
C GLY A 235 5.18 -37.00 35.34
N HIS A 236 4.35 -36.17 34.69
CA HIS A 236 3.00 -36.58 34.32
C HIS A 236 2.84 -36.63 32.80
N LYS A 237 2.72 -37.86 32.30
CA LYS A 237 2.15 -38.18 30.98
C LYS A 237 0.70 -37.71 30.98
N SER A 238 0.36 -36.71 30.16
CA SER A 238 -1.03 -36.48 29.77
C SER A 238 -1.44 -37.52 28.71
N PRO A 239 -2.62 -38.15 28.82
CA PRO A 239 -3.18 -38.92 27.73
C PRO A 239 -3.74 -37.95 26.69
N VAL A 240 -3.32 -38.15 25.45
CA VAL A 240 -3.95 -37.58 24.25
C VAL A 240 -5.36 -38.14 24.16
N VAL A 241 -6.36 -37.31 24.50
CA VAL A 241 -7.75 -37.59 24.18
C VAL A 241 -7.99 -37.10 22.75
N HIS A 242 -8.12 -38.05 21.84
CA HIS A 242 -8.66 -37.82 20.51
C HIS A 242 -10.12 -37.35 20.66
N SER A 243 -10.35 -36.06 20.36
CA SER A 243 -11.69 -35.54 20.11
C SER A 243 -12.08 -35.94 18.68
N ALA A 244 -12.82 -37.05 18.56
CA ALA A 244 -13.61 -37.33 17.37
C ALA A 244 -14.78 -36.34 17.34
N CYS A 245 -14.79 -35.44 16.37
CA CYS A 245 -16.00 -34.73 15.96
C CYS A 245 -16.37 -35.25 14.57
N GLU A 246 -17.39 -36.10 14.54
CA GLU A 246 -18.15 -36.45 13.35
C GLU A 246 -18.78 -35.18 12.78
N PHE A 247 -18.55 -34.91 11.49
CA PHE A 247 -19.47 -34.14 10.66
C PHE A 247 -19.37 -34.63 9.22
N SER A 248 -20.39 -35.40 8.85
CA SER A 248 -21.08 -35.46 7.55
C SER A 248 -20.26 -35.59 6.27
N GLU A 249 -20.34 -36.80 5.71
CA GLU A 249 -20.24 -37.07 4.28
C GLU A 249 -21.16 -36.14 3.46
N SER A 250 -20.60 -35.51 2.43
CA SER A 250 -21.33 -35.29 1.19
C SER A 250 -20.40 -35.52 0.01
N GLU A 251 -20.81 -36.51 -0.78
CA GLU A 251 -20.26 -36.95 -2.05
C GLU A 251 -20.04 -35.78 -3.01
N ILE A 252 -18.85 -35.68 -3.61
CA ILE A 252 -18.75 -35.24 -5.00
C ILE A 252 -17.73 -36.11 -5.72
N ASN A 253 -18.27 -36.94 -6.60
CA ASN A 253 -17.57 -37.79 -7.54
C ASN A 253 -16.75 -36.98 -8.55
N GLY A 254 -15.57 -37.51 -8.86
CA GLY A 254 -15.11 -37.66 -10.25
C GLY A 254 -14.08 -36.65 -10.76
N LEU A 255 -12.84 -37.12 -10.94
CA LEU A 255 -12.12 -36.98 -12.22
C LEU A 255 -10.87 -37.88 -12.23
N PRO A 256 -10.47 -38.40 -13.41
CA PRO A 256 -9.76 -39.65 -13.52
C PRO A 256 -8.25 -39.53 -13.61
N GLN A 257 -7.65 -40.65 -13.22
CA GLN A 257 -6.30 -41.13 -13.48
C GLN A 257 -5.72 -40.68 -14.84
N ARG A 258 -4.48 -40.18 -14.80
CA ARG A 258 -3.53 -40.40 -15.90
C ARG A 258 -2.19 -40.82 -15.32
N GLY A 259 -1.78 -42.02 -15.72
CA GLY A 259 -0.72 -42.80 -15.10
C GLY A 259 0.68 -42.25 -15.27
N GLN A 260 1.55 -42.67 -14.35
CA GLN A 260 3.00 -42.67 -14.54
C GLN A 260 3.49 -44.11 -14.38
N HIS A 261 4.15 -44.56 -15.43
CA HIS A 261 4.84 -45.83 -15.48
C HIS A 261 6.07 -45.78 -14.57
N ALA A 262 6.15 -46.77 -13.69
CA ALA A 262 7.36 -47.14 -12.98
C ALA A 262 8.43 -47.65 -13.97
N VAL A 263 9.66 -47.18 -13.81
CA VAL A 263 10.84 -47.97 -14.12
C VAL A 263 11.74 -47.94 -12.90
N ASN A 264 11.85 -49.10 -12.27
CA ASN A 264 12.82 -49.42 -11.24
C ASN A 264 14.24 -49.38 -11.82
N THR A 265 15.19 -48.87 -11.05
CA THR A 265 16.52 -49.49 -10.99
C THR A 265 17.10 -49.27 -9.61
N ALA A 266 17.50 -50.37 -9.01
CA ALA A 266 18.00 -50.49 -7.66
C ALA A 266 19.54 -50.34 -7.62
N LEU A 267 20.04 -50.08 -6.39
CA LEU A 267 21.33 -50.49 -5.84
C LEU A 267 22.60 -50.11 -6.63
N ASP A 268 23.51 -49.32 -6.04
CA ASP A 268 24.63 -49.89 -5.26
C ASP A 268 25.54 -48.84 -4.60
N HIS A 269 26.13 -49.28 -3.48
CA HIS A 269 27.19 -48.80 -2.60
C HIS A 269 28.18 -47.69 -3.03
N GLY A 270 28.42 -46.76 -2.08
CA GLY A 270 29.73 -46.67 -1.42
C GLY A 270 30.76 -45.64 -1.91
N GLY A 271 31.40 -44.97 -0.93
CA GLY A 271 32.74 -44.39 -1.09
C GLY A 271 32.79 -42.86 -1.04
N GLY A 272 33.12 -42.33 0.14
CA GLY A 272 33.51 -40.93 0.29
C GLY A 272 34.93 -40.69 -0.22
N VAL A 273 35.17 -39.51 -0.80
CA VAL A 273 36.48 -38.88 -0.88
C VAL A 273 36.28 -37.36 -0.80
N THR A 274 37.04 -36.76 0.10
CA THR A 274 37.29 -35.33 0.30
C THR A 274 38.00 -34.70 -0.91
N GLU A 275 37.45 -33.62 -1.49
CA GLU A 275 38.23 -32.74 -2.38
C GLU A 275 38.00 -31.25 -2.08
N HIS A 276 39.11 -30.65 -1.64
CA HIS A 276 39.66 -29.32 -1.93
C HIS A 276 38.82 -28.35 -2.79
N LEU A 277 38.41 -27.23 -2.19
CA LEU A 277 37.98 -26.02 -2.90
C LEU A 277 39.21 -25.18 -3.31
N VAL A 278 39.44 -25.05 -4.61
CA VAL A 278 40.28 -24.01 -5.21
C VAL A 278 39.35 -22.91 -5.70
N LEU A 279 39.44 -21.73 -5.09
CA LEU A 279 38.80 -20.50 -5.55
C LEU A 279 39.77 -19.76 -6.46
N ASP A 280 39.48 -19.70 -7.75
CA ASP A 280 40.13 -18.77 -8.67
C ASP A 280 39.23 -17.57 -8.92
N GLY A 281 39.79 -16.40 -8.61
CA GLY A 281 39.19 -15.11 -8.89
C GLY A 281 39.41 -14.67 -10.33
N SER A 282 38.47 -13.89 -10.86
CA SER A 282 38.71 -13.08 -12.05
C SER A 282 37.95 -11.77 -11.94
N SER A 283 38.71 -10.71 -11.69
CA SER A 283 38.29 -9.31 -11.72
C SER A 283 38.32 -8.83 -13.17
N SER A 284 37.19 -8.35 -13.69
CA SER A 284 37.14 -7.67 -14.98
C SER A 284 36.66 -6.24 -14.81
N LYS A 285 37.56 -5.31 -15.12
CA LYS A 285 37.34 -3.87 -15.27
C LYS A 285 36.74 -3.63 -16.66
N MET A 286 35.67 -2.84 -16.76
CA MET A 286 35.48 -1.94 -17.91
C MET A 286 34.79 -0.65 -17.49
N ALA A 287 35.50 0.46 -17.70
CA ALA A 287 34.96 1.79 -17.71
C ALA A 287 34.31 2.06 -19.08
N ARG A 288 33.13 2.69 -19.10
CA ARG A 288 32.66 3.45 -20.27
C ARG A 288 32.06 4.77 -19.83
N SER A 289 32.78 5.82 -20.23
CA SER A 289 32.35 7.21 -20.28
C SER A 289 31.64 7.44 -21.61
N LEU A 290 30.40 7.95 -21.60
CA LEU A 290 29.84 8.64 -22.76
C LEU A 290 29.06 9.88 -22.31
N LYS A 291 29.33 10.94 -23.06
CA LYS A 291 28.94 12.34 -22.85
C LYS A 291 27.54 12.62 -23.40
N SER A 292 26.98 13.74 -22.93
CA SER A 292 25.95 14.60 -23.53
C SER A 292 25.73 14.42 -25.04
N GLY A 293 24.54 14.47 -25.61
CA GLY A 293 23.30 15.11 -25.21
C GLY A 293 22.78 15.83 -26.46
N ASP A 294 21.57 15.53 -26.93
CA ASP A 294 20.90 16.25 -28.01
C ASP A 294 19.40 16.28 -27.74
N ILE A 295 18.86 17.50 -27.65
CA ILE A 295 17.44 17.81 -27.45
C ILE A 295 16.83 17.95 -28.86
N ILE A 296 15.93 17.04 -29.22
CA ILE A 296 15.14 17.13 -30.46
C ILE A 296 13.76 17.66 -30.08
N ASN A 297 13.46 18.89 -30.53
CA ASN A 297 12.12 19.47 -30.55
C ASN A 297 11.26 18.72 -31.58
N ILE A 298 10.17 18.10 -31.14
CA ILE A 298 9.16 17.51 -32.03
C ILE A 298 7.97 18.45 -32.04
N SER A 299 7.68 18.99 -33.23
CA SER A 299 6.52 19.84 -33.51
C SER A 299 5.39 18.92 -33.99
N ASP A 300 4.32 18.81 -33.21
CA ASP A 300 3.11 18.05 -33.55
C ASP A 300 2.18 18.93 -34.39
N SER A 301 1.83 18.45 -35.58
CA SER A 301 0.79 19.03 -36.45
C SER A 301 0.30 17.95 -37.38
N ASP A 302 -0.80 17.28 -37.03
CA ASP A 302 -1.59 16.48 -37.97
C ASP A 302 -3.09 16.76 -37.76
N ASP A 303 -3.67 17.37 -38.78
CA ASP A 303 -5.09 17.56 -39.05
C ASP A 303 -5.65 16.30 -39.73
N GLU A 304 -6.83 15.87 -39.30
CA GLU A 304 -7.94 15.28 -40.08
C GLU A 304 -7.63 14.32 -41.25
N THR A 305 -8.13 13.07 -41.18
CA THR A 305 -9.15 12.60 -42.16
C THR A 305 -9.81 11.27 -41.78
N THR A 306 -11.15 11.31 -41.71
CA THR A 306 -12.08 10.17 -41.73
C THR A 306 -12.01 9.33 -43.02
N PRO A 307 -12.25 8.00 -42.97
CA PRO A 307 -12.49 7.19 -44.16
C PRO A 307 -13.98 6.89 -44.43
N VAL A 308 -14.38 7.02 -45.70
CA VAL A 308 -15.70 6.66 -46.24
C VAL A 308 -15.72 5.22 -46.78
N LYS A 309 -16.64 4.43 -46.19
CA LYS A 309 -17.51 3.34 -46.68
C LYS A 309 -17.20 2.61 -48.00
N PHE A 310 -17.17 1.28 -47.90
CA PHE A 310 -17.46 0.32 -48.98
C PHE A 310 -18.91 -0.20 -48.91
N ILE A 311 -19.42 -0.58 -50.07
CA ILE A 311 -20.83 -0.75 -50.50
C ILE A 311 -21.40 -2.13 -50.14
N GLN A 312 -22.68 -2.18 -49.75
CA GLN A 312 -23.61 -3.27 -50.09
C GLN A 312 -25.06 -2.78 -50.11
N SER A 313 -25.68 -2.85 -51.29
CA SER A 313 -27.12 -2.64 -51.57
C SER A 313 -27.92 -3.90 -51.16
N PRO A 314 -29.26 -3.86 -50.94
CA PRO A 314 -30.21 -3.62 -52.04
C PRO A 314 -31.57 -2.96 -51.74
N SER A 315 -32.18 -2.48 -52.84
CA SER A 315 -33.62 -2.40 -53.15
C SER A 315 -34.51 -1.26 -52.63
N PHE A 316 -35.50 -0.96 -53.49
CA PHE A 316 -36.76 -0.21 -53.30
C PHE A 316 -36.85 1.27 -53.74
N SER A 317 -37.42 1.41 -54.96
CA SER A 317 -38.44 2.35 -55.49
C SER A 317 -38.41 3.87 -55.24
N GLN A 318 -38.57 4.56 -56.39
CA GLN A 318 -39.42 5.74 -56.64
C GLN A 318 -39.31 6.97 -55.72
N THR A 319 -38.78 8.08 -56.25
CA THR A 319 -39.57 9.20 -56.84
C THR A 319 -38.69 10.44 -57.06
N ASN A 320 -39.04 11.18 -58.11
CA ASN A 320 -38.54 12.50 -58.47
C ASN A 320 -38.52 13.50 -57.29
N LYS A 321 -37.47 14.33 -57.21
CA LYS A 321 -37.57 15.81 -57.21
C LYS A 321 -36.19 16.49 -57.23
N LYS A 322 -36.07 17.41 -58.19
CA LYS A 322 -35.00 18.41 -58.38
C LYS A 322 -34.94 19.40 -57.21
N ASN A 323 -33.75 19.93 -56.92
CA ASN A 323 -33.38 21.30 -56.45
C ASN A 323 -31.85 21.26 -56.16
N ARG A 324 -30.91 21.84 -56.93
CA ARG A 324 -30.61 23.24 -57.30
C ARG A 324 -30.42 24.19 -56.11
N THR A 325 -29.17 24.46 -55.75
CA THR A 325 -28.58 25.71 -55.21
C THR A 325 -27.06 25.49 -55.18
N ASP A 326 -26.24 26.07 -56.06
CA ASP A 326 -25.73 27.46 -56.11
C ASP A 326 -25.21 27.98 -54.76
N TYR A 327 -23.91 27.82 -54.46
CA TYR A 327 -23.19 28.69 -53.54
C TYR A 327 -21.78 29.03 -54.05
N LYS A 328 -21.45 30.31 -53.88
CA LYS A 328 -20.44 31.10 -54.59
C LYS A 328 -19.05 31.01 -53.95
N HIS A 329 -18.07 31.19 -54.83
CA HIS A 329 -16.68 31.58 -54.58
C HIS A 329 -16.52 32.87 -53.76
N GLY A 330 -15.49 32.87 -52.90
CA GLY A 330 -14.68 34.02 -52.49
C GLY A 330 -13.42 33.45 -51.82
N SER A 331 -12.22 33.44 -52.42
CA SER A 331 -11.36 34.57 -52.81
C SER A 331 -11.15 35.57 -51.67
N LEU A 332 -10.04 35.45 -50.95
CA LEU A 332 -9.29 36.58 -50.38
C LEU A 332 -7.85 36.17 -50.10
N MET A 333 -6.95 36.96 -50.67
CA MET A 333 -5.49 36.90 -50.58
C MET A 333 -4.96 37.62 -49.33
N SER A 334 -3.72 37.28 -49.00
CA SER A 334 -2.68 38.11 -48.35
C SER A 334 -2.73 38.32 -46.83
N SER A 335 -1.68 37.92 -46.12
CA SER A 335 -0.48 38.74 -45.90
C SER A 335 0.32 38.24 -44.68
N MET A 336 1.64 38.14 -44.82
CA MET A 336 2.58 37.97 -43.71
C MET A 336 2.92 39.31 -43.05
N PRO A 337 3.44 39.29 -41.81
CA PRO A 337 4.76 39.92 -41.62
C PRO A 337 5.73 39.20 -40.66
N LYS A 338 6.92 38.93 -41.21
CA LYS A 338 8.30 39.17 -40.71
C LYS A 338 8.58 39.39 -39.20
N ARG A 339 9.43 38.48 -38.68
CA ARG A 339 10.56 38.61 -37.72
C ARG A 339 10.87 40.00 -37.12
N LYS A 340 11.17 40.02 -35.81
CA LYS A 340 12.33 40.76 -35.26
C LYS A 340 13.11 39.97 -34.20
N ARG A 341 14.42 40.00 -34.42
CA ARG A 341 15.56 39.47 -33.67
C ARG A 341 16.05 40.59 -32.73
N SER A 342 16.37 40.29 -31.48
CA SER A 342 17.07 41.21 -30.57
C SER A 342 18.19 40.46 -29.87
N THR A 343 19.38 41.06 -29.87
CA THR A 343 20.65 40.56 -29.35
C THR A 343 21.38 41.78 -28.79
N TYR A 344 21.67 41.81 -27.50
CA TYR A 344 22.64 42.61 -26.71
C TYR A 344 22.37 42.18 -25.24
N GLY A 345 23.31 41.85 -24.35
CA GLY A 345 24.75 42.08 -24.25
C GLY A 345 25.05 42.54 -22.81
N SER A 346 26.11 41.98 -22.20
CA SER A 346 26.78 42.39 -20.94
C SER A 346 26.08 42.12 -19.60
N ASP A 347 26.77 41.93 -18.48
CA ASP A 347 28.10 41.45 -18.10
C ASP A 347 28.07 41.40 -16.55
N ASN A 348 28.76 40.42 -15.97
CA ASN A 348 29.36 40.31 -14.63
C ASN A 348 28.95 41.29 -13.51
N ASP A 349 28.60 40.72 -12.34
CA ASP A 349 29.19 41.18 -11.07
C ASP A 349 29.35 40.02 -10.07
N GLU A 350 30.59 39.86 -9.64
CA GLU A 350 31.13 38.94 -8.62
C GLU A 350 31.04 39.57 -7.22
N ASN A 351 31.18 38.72 -6.19
CA ASN A 351 31.51 38.98 -4.78
C ASN A 351 30.42 39.24 -3.70
N PHE A 352 30.08 38.15 -2.98
CA PHE A 352 30.39 37.82 -1.55
C PHE A 352 30.43 38.95 -0.48
N PRO A 353 30.04 38.71 0.80
CA PRO A 353 30.58 37.58 1.58
C PRO A 353 29.73 36.90 2.67
N THR A 354 30.28 35.74 3.03
CA THR A 354 30.11 34.87 4.20
C THR A 354 30.27 35.59 5.55
N GLY A 355 29.52 35.15 6.58
CA GLY A 355 29.66 35.64 7.96
C GLY A 355 28.96 34.76 9.01
N SER A 356 29.71 33.76 9.49
CA SER A 356 29.72 33.06 10.79
C SER A 356 28.64 33.24 11.89
N GLN A 357 28.17 32.08 12.38
CA GLN A 357 28.08 31.58 13.77
C GLN A 357 27.80 32.58 14.93
N GLN A 358 26.73 32.30 15.71
CA GLN A 358 26.81 31.78 17.10
C GLN A 358 25.44 31.75 17.80
N GLY A 359 25.19 30.69 18.57
CA GLY A 359 24.68 30.86 19.95
C GLY A 359 23.18 30.68 20.24
N LYS A 360 22.83 29.45 20.67
CA LYS A 360 22.00 29.12 21.85
C LYS A 360 20.72 29.94 22.13
N ARG A 361 19.55 29.28 22.04
CA ARG A 361 18.68 29.04 23.21
C ARG A 361 17.53 28.10 22.88
N THR A 362 17.52 26.96 23.55
CA THR A 362 16.33 26.16 23.85
C THR A 362 15.37 27.00 24.68
N ARG A 363 14.11 27.09 24.27
CA ARG A 363 13.01 27.50 25.14
C ARG A 363 11.81 26.60 24.87
N GLU A 364 11.45 25.91 25.94
CA GLU A 364 10.29 25.08 26.15
C GLU A 364 8.97 25.83 25.92
N VAL A 365 8.04 25.09 25.30
CA VAL A 365 6.61 24.96 25.59
C VAL A 365 5.75 26.23 25.61
N ASN A 366 4.74 26.27 24.73
CA ASN A 366 3.36 26.63 25.07
C ASN A 366 2.41 26.19 23.95
N TYR A 367 1.69 25.08 24.20
CA TYR A 367 0.49 24.70 23.47
C TYR A 367 -0.67 25.55 24.03
N ASP A 368 -1.27 26.38 23.19
CA ASP A 368 -2.48 27.13 23.51
C ASP A 368 -3.70 26.20 23.36
N GLY A 369 -4.16 25.69 24.50
CA GLY A 369 -5.39 24.93 24.62
C GLY A 369 -6.59 25.86 24.81
N SER A 370 -7.37 26.04 23.76
CA SER A 370 -8.67 26.70 23.81
C SER A 370 -9.71 25.75 24.42
N SER A 371 -9.79 25.68 25.75
CA SER A 371 -10.91 25.06 26.47
C SER A 371 -12.06 26.05 26.58
N GLN A 372 -13.14 25.79 25.84
CA GLN A 372 -14.45 26.38 26.11
C GLN A 372 -14.99 25.85 27.43
N ALA A 373 -15.52 26.78 28.23
CA ALA A 373 -16.16 26.54 29.51
C ALA A 373 -17.34 25.57 29.38
N PHE A 374 -17.35 24.53 30.22
CA PHE A 374 -18.56 23.79 30.55
C PHE A 374 -18.88 24.05 32.02
N ASP A 375 -20.10 24.50 32.26
CA ASP A 375 -20.62 24.88 33.57
C ASP A 375 -20.54 23.74 34.58
N GLY A 376 -20.23 24.16 35.82
CA GLY A 376 -19.98 23.29 36.95
C GLY A 376 -21.16 22.41 37.34
N ILE A 377 -20.84 21.14 37.59
CA ILE A 377 -21.69 20.24 38.35
C ILE A 377 -20.95 19.91 39.64
N ASN A 378 -21.45 20.49 40.73
CA ASN A 378 -21.01 20.29 42.10
C ASN A 378 -21.23 18.82 42.49
N PHE A 379 -20.17 18.06 42.76
CA PHE A 379 -20.28 16.74 43.38
C PHE A 379 -20.05 16.90 44.89
N GLU A 380 -21.13 17.16 45.60
CA GLU A 380 -21.16 17.00 47.05
C GLU A 380 -21.17 15.51 47.40
N HIS A 381 -20.13 15.13 48.12
CA HIS A 381 -19.90 13.82 48.68
C HIS A 381 -20.75 13.70 49.95
N SER A 382 -21.86 12.97 49.90
CA SER A 382 -22.58 12.53 51.10
C SER A 382 -22.70 11.02 51.11
N THR A 383 -21.88 10.43 51.95
CA THR A 383 -21.92 9.03 52.37
C THR A 383 -22.95 8.94 53.49
N ASP A 384 -24.13 8.37 53.23
CA ASP A 384 -24.78 7.46 54.18
C ASP A 384 -26.00 6.73 53.58
N SER A 385 -26.29 5.59 54.19
CA SER A 385 -27.55 4.84 54.25
C SER A 385 -28.00 3.92 53.09
N GLU A 386 -27.84 2.62 53.39
CA GLU A 386 -28.85 1.55 53.37
C GLU A 386 -29.46 1.06 52.05
N ASP A 387 -29.04 -0.17 51.72
CA ASP A 387 -29.75 -1.29 51.09
C ASP A 387 -31.18 -1.03 50.59
N GLU A 388 -31.31 -0.44 49.40
CA GLU A 388 -32.57 -0.35 48.66
C GLU A 388 -32.41 -1.10 47.32
N SER A 389 -33.19 -2.17 47.21
CA SER A 389 -33.29 -3.06 46.06
C SER A 389 -33.54 -2.28 44.76
N PHE A 390 -32.56 -2.29 43.86
CA PHE A 390 -32.66 -1.66 42.54
C PHE A 390 -33.84 -2.24 41.75
N SER A 391 -34.96 -1.53 41.76
CA SER A 391 -36.14 -1.82 40.94
C SER A 391 -35.73 -1.94 39.47
N SER A 392 -36.04 -3.07 38.84
CA SER A 392 -35.72 -3.38 37.44
C SER A 392 -36.28 -2.38 36.42
N SER A 393 -37.17 -1.49 36.87
CA SER A 393 -37.71 -0.36 36.11
C SER A 393 -36.65 0.68 35.72
N CYS A 394 -35.57 0.86 36.49
CA CYS A 394 -34.54 1.86 36.18
C CYS A 394 -33.67 1.44 34.99
N ILE A 395 -33.40 0.13 34.89
CA ILE A 395 -32.55 -0.44 33.84
C ILE A 395 -33.28 -0.39 32.50
N ASN A 396 -34.59 -0.66 32.46
CA ASN A 396 -35.37 -0.59 31.23
C ASN A 396 -35.46 0.83 30.66
N ASN A 397 -35.48 1.88 31.50
CA ASN A 397 -35.41 3.26 31.03
C ASN A 397 -34.01 3.67 30.52
N ILE A 398 -32.94 3.10 31.09
CA ILE A 398 -31.57 3.31 30.58
C ILE A 398 -31.42 2.60 29.23
N VAL A 399 -31.87 1.34 29.11
CA VAL A 399 -31.85 0.59 27.84
C VAL A 399 -32.72 1.26 26.77
N ALA A 400 -33.94 1.70 27.11
CA ALA A 400 -34.81 2.45 26.20
C ALA A 400 -34.22 3.82 25.80
N SER A 401 -33.46 4.47 26.69
CA SER A 401 -32.77 5.73 26.35
C SER A 401 -31.57 5.56 25.40
N PHE A 402 -31.00 4.34 25.33
CA PHE A 402 -30.00 3.97 24.31
C PHE A 402 -30.63 3.61 22.96
N GLU A 403 -31.84 3.04 22.94
CA GLU A 403 -32.51 2.64 21.69
C GLU A 403 -33.18 3.81 20.93
N VAL A 404 -33.51 4.92 21.60
CA VAL A 404 -34.29 6.03 20.99
C VAL A 404 -33.42 7.12 20.33
N LYS A 405 -32.09 7.07 20.45
CA LYS A 405 -31.18 7.95 19.68
C LYS A 405 -30.46 7.18 18.60
N LYS A 406 -31.22 6.76 17.58
CA LYS A 406 -30.72 6.36 16.26
C LYS A 406 -30.08 7.59 15.58
N LYS A 407 -28.96 8.07 16.12
CA LYS A 407 -28.16 9.15 15.55
C LYS A 407 -27.65 8.66 14.20
N CYS A 408 -27.82 9.47 13.15
CA CYS A 408 -27.22 9.25 11.84
C CYS A 408 -25.79 8.75 12.02
N LYS A 409 -25.50 7.54 11.51
CA LYS A 409 -24.17 6.90 11.59
C LYS A 409 -23.18 7.76 10.84
N THR A 410 -22.66 8.80 11.47
CA THR A 410 -21.60 9.64 10.88
C THR A 410 -20.37 8.76 10.81
N TRP A 411 -19.85 8.51 9.61
CA TRP A 411 -18.61 7.74 9.48
C TRP A 411 -17.48 8.56 10.08
N MET A 412 -16.87 8.05 11.16
CA MET A 412 -15.78 8.74 11.83
C MET A 412 -14.43 8.37 11.18
N PHE A 413 -14.34 7.17 10.64
CA PHE A 413 -13.14 6.64 10.00
C PHE A 413 -13.45 5.98 8.65
N GLY A 414 -12.46 5.91 7.77
CA GLY A 414 -12.59 5.20 6.49
C GLY A 414 -12.97 3.72 6.65
N ALA A 415 -12.59 3.08 7.76
CA ALA A 415 -12.98 1.70 8.08
C ALA A 415 -14.50 1.55 8.28
N ASP A 416 -15.17 2.56 8.86
CA ASP A 416 -16.62 2.55 9.04
C ASP A 416 -17.35 2.60 7.69
N MET A 417 -16.81 3.39 6.76
CA MET A 417 -17.31 3.50 5.38
C MET A 417 -17.09 2.20 4.61
N LEU A 418 -15.91 1.57 4.72
CA LEU A 418 -15.62 0.28 4.09
C LEU A 418 -16.59 -0.80 4.57
N LYS A 419 -16.83 -0.89 5.89
CA LYS A 419 -17.81 -1.82 6.46
C LYS A 419 -19.23 -1.53 5.94
N ALA A 420 -19.60 -0.26 5.79
CA ALA A 420 -20.90 0.11 5.23
C ALA A 420 -21.04 -0.30 3.75
N PHE A 421 -19.97 -0.29 2.95
CA PHE A 421 -20.00 -0.80 1.57
C PHE A 421 -20.17 -2.33 1.49
N GLU A 422 -19.78 -3.07 2.50
CA GLU A 422 -20.05 -4.52 2.59
C GLU A 422 -21.51 -4.80 2.93
N GLU A 423 -22.12 -3.94 3.77
CA GLU A 423 -23.49 -4.13 4.28
C GLU A 423 -24.57 -3.55 3.34
N ASP A 424 -24.29 -2.44 2.64
CA ASP A 424 -25.28 -1.69 1.84
C ASP A 424 -24.85 -1.55 0.37
N PRO A 425 -25.40 -2.38 -0.54
CA PRO A 425 -25.16 -2.26 -1.98
C PRO A 425 -25.67 -0.95 -2.58
N GLU A 426 -26.74 -0.35 -2.05
CA GLU A 426 -27.27 0.94 -2.54
C GLU A 426 -26.24 2.05 -2.28
N LEU A 427 -25.55 1.97 -1.15
CA LEU A 427 -24.48 2.88 -0.81
C LEU A 427 -23.30 2.79 -1.81
N CYS A 428 -22.96 1.58 -2.27
CA CYS A 428 -21.93 1.39 -3.29
C CYS A 428 -22.33 2.03 -4.63
N LEU A 429 -23.60 1.92 -5.03
CA LEU A 429 -24.11 2.59 -6.23
C LEU A 429 -24.04 4.12 -6.10
N ASN A 430 -24.45 4.66 -4.95
CA ASN A 430 -24.37 6.09 -4.65
C ASN A 430 -22.92 6.59 -4.62
N ALA A 431 -21.98 5.78 -4.13
CA ALA A 431 -20.55 6.09 -4.13
C ALA A 431 -19.99 6.27 -5.55
N VAL A 432 -20.31 5.35 -6.47
CA VAL A 432 -19.90 5.48 -7.88
C VAL A 432 -20.52 6.72 -8.52
N CYS A 433 -21.80 7.00 -8.23
CA CYS A 433 -22.44 8.23 -8.72
C CYS A 433 -21.75 9.49 -8.17
N ALA A 434 -21.25 9.48 -6.93
CA ALA A 434 -20.52 10.60 -6.36
C ALA A 434 -19.17 10.83 -7.05
N LEU A 435 -18.43 9.76 -7.33
CA LEU A 435 -17.19 9.83 -8.11
C LEU A 435 -17.45 10.34 -9.53
N TYR A 436 -18.53 9.87 -10.17
CA TYR A 436 -18.96 10.34 -11.48
C TYR A 436 -19.28 11.84 -11.49
N ARG A 437 -20.08 12.31 -10.52
CA ARG A 437 -20.40 13.74 -10.35
C ARG A 437 -19.14 14.58 -10.14
N GLN A 438 -18.16 14.06 -9.40
CA GLN A 438 -16.87 14.73 -9.23
C GLN A 438 -16.08 14.82 -10.55
N GLN A 439 -16.07 13.77 -11.37
CA GLN A 439 -15.40 13.76 -12.68
C GLN A 439 -15.99 14.79 -13.63
N ILE A 440 -17.32 14.81 -13.81
CA ILE A 440 -17.97 15.76 -14.73
C ILE A 440 -17.84 17.20 -14.24
N SER A 441 -17.83 17.42 -12.92
CA SER A 441 -17.63 18.75 -12.35
C SER A 441 -16.21 19.26 -12.60
N ALA A 442 -15.21 18.37 -12.62
CA ALA A 442 -13.83 18.71 -12.95
C ALA A 442 -13.63 18.95 -14.47
N ALA A 443 -14.34 18.20 -15.32
CA ALA A 443 -14.25 18.34 -16.79
C ALA A 443 -14.75 19.69 -17.29
N ASN A 444 -15.71 20.31 -16.61
CA ASN A 444 -16.24 21.62 -16.98
C ASN A 444 -15.26 22.80 -16.75
N PHE A 445 -14.08 22.56 -16.15
CA PHE A 445 -13.13 23.60 -15.77
C PHE A 445 -11.78 23.57 -16.50
N THR A 446 -11.44 22.51 -17.25
CA THR A 446 -10.12 22.37 -17.88
C THR A 446 -10.17 21.56 -19.17
N ASP A 447 -9.47 22.02 -20.21
CA ASP A 447 -9.32 21.35 -21.50
C ASP A 447 -8.97 19.85 -21.36
N ASP A 448 -9.62 19.07 -22.23
CA ASP A 448 -9.96 17.63 -22.23
C ASP A 448 -8.82 16.63 -21.91
N LEU A 449 -7.55 17.06 -21.92
CA LEU A 449 -6.39 16.17 -21.79
C LEU A 449 -5.75 16.11 -20.38
N THR A 450 -6.19 16.93 -19.42
CA THR A 450 -5.60 16.93 -18.06
C THR A 450 -6.44 16.23 -16.99
N LEU A 451 -7.63 15.74 -17.35
CA LEU A 451 -8.62 15.14 -16.43
C LEU A 451 -8.10 13.93 -15.64
N SER A 452 -7.17 13.16 -16.21
CA SER A 452 -6.62 11.96 -15.58
C SER A 452 -5.63 12.25 -14.44
N LYS A 453 -4.95 13.41 -14.46
CA LYS A 453 -3.88 13.72 -13.50
C LYS A 453 -4.39 14.40 -12.23
N SER A 454 -5.46 15.18 -12.30
CA SER A 454 -5.92 15.98 -11.15
C SER A 454 -6.77 15.20 -10.15
N VAL A 455 -7.48 14.16 -10.61
CA VAL A 455 -8.38 13.37 -9.76
C VAL A 455 -7.68 12.13 -9.18
N GLY A 456 -6.43 11.84 -9.57
CA GLY A 456 -5.65 10.69 -9.09
C GLY A 456 -6.31 9.33 -9.35
N LEU A 457 -7.20 9.25 -10.35
CA LEU A 457 -7.86 8.00 -10.75
C LEU A 457 -6.97 7.27 -11.75
N ILE A 458 -6.94 5.94 -11.68
CA ILE A 458 -6.33 5.13 -12.73
C ILE A 458 -7.17 5.30 -14.00
N HIS A 459 -6.55 5.55 -15.15
CA HIS A 459 -7.27 5.87 -16.40
C HIS A 459 -8.38 4.84 -16.76
N CYS A 460 -8.11 3.55 -16.58
CA CYS A 460 -9.10 2.48 -16.82
C CYS A 460 -10.32 2.56 -15.88
N ASP A 461 -10.10 2.93 -14.61
CA ASP A 461 -11.18 3.08 -13.65
C ASP A 461 -11.97 4.35 -13.92
N ALA A 462 -11.33 5.41 -14.43
CA ALA A 462 -12.02 6.64 -14.77
C ALA A 462 -13.10 6.40 -15.85
N THR A 463 -12.76 5.67 -16.92
CA THR A 463 -13.71 5.26 -17.97
C THR A 463 -14.80 4.35 -17.41
N SER A 464 -14.45 3.44 -16.49
CA SER A 464 -15.40 2.53 -15.85
C SER A 464 -16.40 3.27 -14.96
N ILE A 465 -15.92 4.20 -14.12
CA ILE A 465 -16.76 5.07 -13.29
C ILE A 465 -17.70 5.91 -14.16
N HIS A 466 -17.20 6.42 -15.29
CA HIS A 466 -18.01 7.19 -16.24
C HIS A 466 -19.16 6.36 -16.82
N ALA A 467 -18.85 5.21 -17.41
CA ALA A 467 -19.86 4.33 -18.01
C ALA A 467 -20.89 3.81 -16.98
N LEU A 468 -20.43 3.46 -15.77
CA LEU A 468 -21.33 3.01 -14.70
C LEU A 468 -22.19 4.16 -14.15
N GLY A 469 -21.62 5.35 -13.98
CA GLY A 469 -22.34 6.54 -13.54
C GLY A 469 -23.46 6.92 -14.49
N GLU A 470 -23.19 6.97 -15.80
CA GLU A 470 -24.21 7.23 -16.82
C GLU A 470 -25.34 6.19 -16.78
N TYR A 471 -25.00 4.91 -16.66
CA TYR A 471 -25.99 3.83 -16.55
C TYR A 471 -26.87 3.96 -15.31
N LEU A 472 -26.30 4.30 -14.15
CA LEU A 472 -27.01 4.38 -12.87
C LEU A 472 -27.92 5.62 -12.75
N ILE A 473 -27.56 6.70 -13.44
CA ILE A 473 -28.25 7.99 -13.41
C ILE A 473 -29.38 8.07 -14.45
N GLU A 474 -29.29 7.30 -15.54
CA GLU A 474 -30.31 7.22 -16.60
C GLU A 474 -30.73 8.60 -17.15
N GLY A 475 -29.77 9.51 -17.29
CA GLY A 475 -29.99 10.85 -17.81
C GLY A 475 -30.70 11.83 -16.86
N ASP A 476 -30.79 11.51 -15.56
CA ASP A 476 -31.33 12.45 -14.57
C ASP A 476 -30.55 13.79 -14.57
N PRO A 477 -31.21 14.94 -14.77
CA PRO A 477 -30.54 16.25 -14.84
C PRO A 477 -29.83 16.65 -13.54
N GLN A 478 -30.23 16.08 -12.41
CA GLN A 478 -29.60 16.32 -11.10
C GLN A 478 -28.50 15.28 -10.80
N HIS A 479 -28.24 14.36 -11.73
CA HIS A 479 -27.26 13.29 -11.60
C HIS A 479 -27.49 12.40 -10.37
N ARG A 480 -28.76 12.20 -9.99
CA ARG A 480 -29.15 11.35 -8.85
C ARG A 480 -29.25 9.90 -9.26
N LEU A 481 -28.97 8.99 -8.33
CA LEU A 481 -29.17 7.55 -8.54
C LEU A 481 -30.65 7.29 -8.87
N ARG A 482 -30.92 6.73 -10.06
CA ARG A 482 -32.28 6.39 -10.52
C ARG A 482 -32.57 4.90 -10.45
N LYS A 483 -31.57 4.08 -10.75
CA LYS A 483 -31.70 2.62 -10.70
C LYS A 483 -31.65 2.11 -9.26
N SER A 484 -32.61 1.27 -8.88
CA SER A 484 -32.62 0.59 -7.59
C SER A 484 -31.67 -0.61 -7.59
N VAL A 485 -31.23 -1.06 -6.41
CA VAL A 485 -30.37 -2.25 -6.28
C VAL A 485 -31.01 -3.48 -6.94
N SER A 486 -32.30 -3.72 -6.70
CA SER A 486 -33.03 -4.86 -7.28
C SER A 486 -33.11 -4.80 -8.81
N GLU A 487 -33.26 -3.59 -9.38
CA GLU A 487 -33.27 -3.41 -10.82
C GLU A 487 -31.89 -3.72 -11.44
N VAL A 488 -30.82 -3.21 -10.83
CA VAL A 488 -29.45 -3.46 -11.28
C VAL A 488 -29.11 -4.94 -11.15
N GLU A 489 -29.49 -5.58 -10.04
CA GLU A 489 -29.26 -7.01 -9.82
C GLU A 489 -29.96 -7.88 -10.87
N GLN A 490 -31.18 -7.51 -11.26
CA GLN A 490 -31.95 -8.26 -12.25
C GLN A 490 -31.43 -8.06 -13.68
N GLN A 491 -31.00 -6.85 -14.05
CA GLN A 491 -30.54 -6.55 -15.40
C GLN A 491 -29.07 -6.91 -15.61
N ARG A 492 -28.20 -6.53 -14.66
CA ARG A 492 -26.74 -6.53 -14.78
C ARG A 492 -26.06 -6.75 -13.42
N PRO A 493 -26.02 -7.97 -12.89
CA PRO A 493 -25.41 -8.27 -11.59
C PRO A 493 -23.89 -7.97 -11.54
N ASP A 494 -23.23 -7.92 -12.69
CA ASP A 494 -21.83 -7.49 -12.85
C ASP A 494 -21.62 -6.03 -12.40
N VAL A 495 -22.62 -5.16 -12.62
CA VAL A 495 -22.57 -3.75 -12.24
C VAL A 495 -22.46 -3.59 -10.73
N LEU A 496 -23.21 -4.37 -9.94
CA LEU A 496 -23.15 -4.29 -8.47
C LEU A 496 -21.74 -4.62 -7.96
N ARG A 497 -21.16 -5.72 -8.45
CA ARG A 497 -19.81 -6.14 -8.06
C ARG A 497 -18.76 -5.10 -8.46
N ASN A 498 -18.89 -4.52 -9.65
CA ASN A 498 -17.98 -3.47 -10.11
C ASN A 498 -18.13 -2.19 -9.28
N CYS A 499 -19.36 -1.80 -8.93
CA CYS A 499 -19.59 -0.63 -8.09
C CYS A 499 -19.02 -0.82 -6.69
N GLN A 500 -19.23 -1.99 -6.08
CA GLN A 500 -18.64 -2.31 -4.77
C GLN A 500 -17.11 -2.28 -4.84
N LYS A 501 -16.52 -2.90 -5.87
CA LYS A 501 -15.06 -2.89 -6.07
C LYS A 501 -14.52 -1.47 -6.20
N LEU A 502 -15.15 -0.62 -7.01
CA LEU A 502 -14.72 0.78 -7.17
C LEU A 502 -14.91 1.59 -5.89
N ALA A 503 -16.01 1.38 -5.15
CA ALA A 503 -16.24 2.03 -3.86
C ALA A 503 -15.16 1.68 -2.84
N ILE A 504 -14.75 0.41 -2.77
CA ILE A 504 -13.66 -0.04 -1.89
C ILE A 504 -12.31 0.53 -2.33
N ILE A 505 -11.98 0.51 -3.63
CA ILE A 505 -10.70 1.03 -4.14
C ILE A 505 -10.57 2.53 -3.89
N TYR A 506 -11.67 3.29 -4.05
CA TYR A 506 -11.68 4.75 -3.97
C TYR A 506 -12.26 5.29 -2.65
N TYR A 507 -12.32 4.47 -1.61
CA TYR A 507 -12.90 4.83 -0.31
C TYR A 507 -12.27 6.08 0.31
N GLU A 508 -10.96 6.32 0.14
CA GLU A 508 -10.29 7.52 0.68
C GLU A 508 -10.82 8.81 0.04
N LYS A 509 -11.05 8.80 -1.29
CA LYS A 509 -11.61 9.95 -2.00
C LYS A 509 -13.07 10.16 -1.65
N LEU A 510 -13.82 9.06 -1.58
CA LEU A 510 -15.21 9.09 -1.14
C LEU A 510 -15.34 9.65 0.28
N PHE A 511 -14.44 9.25 1.18
CA PHE A 511 -14.35 9.79 2.53
C PHE A 511 -14.04 11.29 2.51
N GLU A 512 -13.16 11.75 1.63
CA GLU A 512 -12.91 13.19 1.44
C GLU A 512 -14.14 13.95 0.93
N ILE A 513 -14.87 13.40 -0.05
CA ILE A 513 -16.13 13.97 -0.57
C ILE A 513 -17.15 14.11 0.57
N TYR A 514 -17.28 13.06 1.37
CA TYR A 514 -18.16 13.00 2.52
C TYR A 514 -17.78 14.04 3.58
N CYS A 515 -16.52 14.05 4.06
CA CYS A 515 -16.06 14.98 5.10
C CYS A 515 -16.20 16.45 4.68
N LYS A 516 -16.05 16.75 3.39
CA LYS A 516 -16.18 18.11 2.86
C LYS A 516 -17.62 18.48 2.49
N GLY A 517 -18.57 17.55 2.59
CA GLY A 517 -19.96 17.75 2.16
C GLY A 517 -20.06 18.16 0.69
N LYS A 518 -19.11 17.71 -0.15
CA LYS A 518 -19.02 18.12 -1.57
C LYS A 518 -20.17 17.56 -2.41
N ASP A 519 -20.79 16.49 -1.95
CA ASP A 519 -21.86 15.81 -2.65
C ASP A 519 -23.10 15.66 -1.75
N PRO A 520 -24.23 16.33 -2.08
CA PRO A 520 -25.43 16.29 -1.26
C PRO A 520 -26.19 14.96 -1.34
N PHE A 521 -25.86 14.09 -2.29
CA PHE A 521 -26.53 12.80 -2.50
C PHE A 521 -25.71 11.62 -1.97
N TYR A 522 -24.56 11.87 -1.34
CA TYR A 522 -23.65 10.85 -0.85
C TYR A 522 -23.46 10.93 0.67
N GLY A 523 -23.85 9.89 1.37
CA GLY A 523 -23.69 9.76 2.81
C GLY A 523 -24.57 8.67 3.43
N PRO A 524 -24.35 8.33 4.70
CA PRO A 524 -25.18 7.40 5.45
C PRO A 524 -26.57 8.00 5.66
N ARG A 525 -27.63 7.25 5.32
CA ARG A 525 -29.03 7.66 5.51
C ARG A 525 -29.53 7.46 6.94
#